data_AF-A0A0F8YR01-F1
#
_entry.id   AF-A0A0F8YR01-F1
#
_cell.length_a   1.000
_cell.length_b   1.000
_cell.length_c   1.000
_cell.angle_alpha   90.00
_cell.angle_beta   90.00
_cell.angle_gamma   90.00
#
_symmetry.space_group_name_H-M   'P 1'
#
loop_
_entity.id
_entity.type
_entity.pdbx_description
1 polymer ?
#
loop_
_entity_poly.entity_id
_entity_poly.type
_entity_poly.pdbx_seq_one_letter_code
_entity_poly.pdbx_strand_id
1 'polypeptide(L)'
;YHRHVPLHVGLGSLVGIYMVTCGCPTLDWLRPMVRYHLPFAGEDETLYRAMGMYLVAQHLVQKQGGTPDWEMKGLQKIYDNVMEVNKYFLERLQNTPVKDATLNAIITLDCFAMNVSFTLEGEPLSDMRKMFSMYLK
;
A
#
# COMPACT_ATOMS: atom_id res chain seq x y z
N TYR A 1 -16.39 10.94 -5.12
CA TYR A 1 -15.07 11.56 -4.94
C TYR A 1 -14.50 11.87 -6.32
N HIS A 2 -13.99 13.07 -6.55
CA HIS A 2 -13.39 13.52 -7.81
C HIS A 2 -12.12 14.31 -7.48
N ARG A 3 -11.05 14.11 -8.26
CA ARG A 3 -9.78 14.82 -8.11
C ARG A 3 -9.17 15.06 -9.49
N HIS A 4 -8.64 16.26 -9.74
CA HIS A 4 -7.86 16.55 -10.93
C HIS A 4 -6.40 16.18 -10.68
N VAL A 5 -5.90 15.17 -11.38
CA VAL A 5 -4.56 14.60 -11.16
C VAL A 5 -3.86 14.29 -12.49
N PRO A 6 -2.52 14.18 -12.52
CA PRO A 6 -1.81 13.68 -13.67
C PRO A 6 -2.27 12.27 -14.08
N LEU A 7 -2.17 11.94 -15.36
CA LEU A 7 -2.63 10.66 -15.92
C LEU A 7 -2.04 9.44 -15.20
N HIS A 8 -0.75 9.49 -14.85
CA HIS A 8 -0.08 8.36 -14.19
C HIS A 8 -0.66 8.05 -12.80
N VAL A 9 -1.18 9.04 -12.07
CA VAL A 9 -1.84 8.83 -10.77
C VAL A 9 -3.16 8.08 -10.96
N GLY A 10 -3.91 8.45 -12.01
CA GLY A 10 -5.14 7.74 -12.35
C GLY A 10 -4.90 6.33 -12.85
N LEU A 11 -3.90 6.14 -13.70
CA LEU A 11 -3.46 4.81 -14.12
C LEU A 11 -2.97 3.97 -12.95
N GLY A 12 -2.21 4.54 -12.02
CA GLY A 12 -1.72 3.85 -10.82
C GLY A 12 -2.85 3.30 -9.95
N SER A 13 -3.95 4.05 -9.83
CA SER A 13 -5.15 3.57 -9.11
C SER A 13 -5.75 2.32 -9.76
N LEU A 14 -5.83 2.29 -11.10
CA LEU A 14 -6.35 1.14 -11.85
C LEU A 14 -5.38 -0.05 -11.85
N VAL A 15 -4.10 0.22 -12.13
CA VAL A 15 -3.04 -0.79 -12.17
C VAL A 15 -2.87 -1.45 -10.81
N GLY A 16 -2.90 -0.68 -9.72
CA GLY A 16 -2.83 -1.22 -8.35
C GLY A 16 -3.96 -2.20 -8.03
N ILE A 17 -5.19 -1.93 -8.49
CA ILE A 17 -6.31 -2.88 -8.37
C ILE A 17 -6.05 -4.13 -9.21
N TYR A 18 -5.64 -3.95 -10.47
CA TYR A 18 -5.45 -5.07 -11.40
C TYR A 18 -4.34 -6.01 -10.94
N MET A 19 -3.19 -5.47 -10.50
CA MET A 19 -2.06 -6.26 -10.00
C MET A 19 -2.43 -7.12 -8.80
N VAL A 20 -3.25 -6.61 -7.88
CA VAL A 20 -3.72 -7.37 -6.70
C VAL A 20 -4.76 -8.43 -7.09
N THR A 21 -5.57 -8.18 -8.11
CA THR A 21 -6.69 -9.06 -8.48
C THR A 21 -6.36 -10.08 -9.57
N CYS A 22 -5.18 -10.03 -10.18
CA CYS A 22 -4.76 -10.95 -11.25
C CYS A 22 -4.19 -12.29 -10.76
N GLY A 23 -4.32 -12.61 -9.47
CA GLY A 23 -3.88 -13.87 -8.89
C GLY A 23 -2.41 -13.92 -8.48
N CYS A 24 -1.75 -12.76 -8.32
CA CYS A 24 -0.40 -12.70 -7.76
C CYS A 24 -0.42 -13.06 -6.26
N PRO A 25 0.19 -14.18 -5.83
CA PRO A 25 0.13 -14.62 -4.43
C PRO A 25 0.83 -13.63 -3.48
N THR A 26 1.87 -12.93 -3.97
CA THR A 26 2.58 -11.91 -3.20
C THR A 26 1.70 -10.71 -2.86
N LEU A 27 0.83 -10.30 -3.80
CA LEU A 27 -0.04 -9.14 -3.63
C LEU A 27 -1.39 -9.49 -2.99
N ASP A 28 -1.68 -10.77 -2.78
CA ASP A 28 -2.98 -11.26 -2.30
C ASP A 28 -3.36 -10.71 -0.92
N TRP A 29 -2.34 -10.45 -0.09
CA TRP A 29 -2.48 -9.81 1.22
C TRP A 29 -3.12 -8.42 1.14
N LEU A 30 -3.00 -7.74 -0.01
CA LEU A 30 -3.57 -6.42 -0.25
C LEU A 30 -5.00 -6.48 -0.82
N ARG A 31 -5.60 -7.65 -1.00
CA ARG A 31 -7.00 -7.76 -1.47
C ARG A 31 -8.01 -6.91 -0.67
N PRO A 32 -7.93 -6.79 0.67
CA PRO A 32 -8.84 -5.92 1.39
C PRO A 32 -8.71 -4.43 0.99
N MET A 33 -7.51 -3.99 0.57
CA MET A 33 -7.30 -2.63 0.04
C MET A 33 -8.06 -2.37 -1.26
N VAL A 34 -8.33 -3.41 -2.05
CA VAL A 34 -9.14 -3.31 -3.28
C VAL A 34 -10.62 -3.12 -2.94
N ARG A 35 -11.13 -3.87 -1.95
CA ARG A 35 -12.55 -3.76 -1.53
C ARG A 35 -12.91 -2.35 -1.08
N TYR A 36 -11.99 -1.70 -0.37
CA TYR A 36 -12.13 -0.33 0.12
C TYR A 36 -11.19 0.64 -0.60
N HIS A 37 -10.97 0.44 -1.90
CA HIS A 37 -10.04 1.25 -2.68
C HIS A 37 -10.41 2.73 -2.65
N LEU A 38 -9.41 3.59 -2.39
CA LEU A 38 -9.50 5.04 -2.51
C LEU A 38 -8.78 5.47 -3.79
N PRO A 39 -9.49 5.96 -4.83
CA PRO A 39 -8.86 6.42 -6.05
C PRO A 39 -7.98 7.64 -5.81
N PHE A 40 -6.82 7.70 -6.47
CA PHE A 40 -5.89 8.82 -6.42
C PHE A 40 -5.39 9.15 -4.99
N ALA A 41 -5.27 8.13 -4.14
CA ALA A 41 -4.78 8.25 -2.78
C ALA A 41 -3.34 8.80 -2.76
N GLY A 42 -3.07 9.70 -1.81
CA GLY A 42 -1.71 10.13 -1.47
C GLY A 42 -0.97 9.12 -0.60
N GLU A 43 0.28 9.46 -0.27
CA GLU A 43 1.17 8.65 0.57
C GLU A 43 0.58 8.43 1.97
N ASP A 44 0.15 9.48 2.65
CA ASP A 44 -0.44 9.41 3.99
C ASP A 44 -1.75 8.62 4.01
N GLU A 45 -2.61 8.83 3.00
CA GLU A 45 -3.87 8.10 2.85
C GLU A 45 -3.61 6.61 2.63
N THR A 46 -2.59 6.27 1.85
CA THR A 46 -2.18 4.89 1.59
C THR A 46 -1.61 4.24 2.84
N LEU A 47 -0.70 4.92 3.54
CA LEU A 47 -0.10 4.46 4.79
C LEU A 47 -1.17 4.22 5.86
N TYR A 48 -2.05 5.20 6.08
CA TYR A 48 -3.12 5.10 7.07
C TYR A 48 -4.05 3.90 6.78
N ARG A 49 -4.45 3.74 5.51
CA ARG A 49 -5.31 2.62 5.09
C ARG A 49 -4.61 1.28 5.21
N ALA A 50 -3.32 1.20 4.88
CA ALA A 50 -2.53 -0.03 4.99
C ALA A 50 -2.40 -0.49 6.44
N MET A 51 -2.02 0.42 7.34
CA MET A 51 -1.94 0.16 8.77
C MET A 51 -3.29 -0.20 9.36
N GLY A 52 -4.33 0.58 9.04
CA GLY A 52 -5.70 0.33 9.52
C GLY A 52 -6.23 -1.03 9.06
N MET A 53 -6.04 -1.38 7.78
CA MET A 53 -6.38 -2.71 7.26
C MET A 53 -5.66 -3.81 8.04
N TYR A 54 -4.35 -3.68 8.20
CA TYR A 54 -3.55 -4.71 8.86
C TYR A 54 -3.94 -4.88 10.33
N LEU A 55 -4.13 -3.79 11.08
CA LEU A 55 -4.56 -3.85 12.47
C LEU A 55 -5.96 -4.45 12.62
N VAL A 56 -6.88 -4.21 11.67
CA VAL A 56 -8.17 -4.91 11.63
C VAL A 56 -7.96 -6.42 11.40
N ALA A 57 -7.05 -6.81 10.51
CA ALA A 57 -6.71 -8.22 10.32
C ALA A 57 -6.15 -8.86 11.60
N GLN A 58 -5.24 -8.17 12.31
CA GLN A 58 -4.68 -8.65 13.58
C GLN A 58 -5.74 -8.76 14.68
N HIS A 59 -6.69 -7.82 14.74
CA HIS A 59 -7.83 -7.93 15.64
C HIS A 59 -8.66 -9.20 15.38
N LEU A 60 -8.90 -9.54 14.11
CA LEU A 60 -9.61 -10.76 13.73
C LEU A 60 -8.82 -12.02 14.08
N VAL A 61 -7.49 -12.02 13.88
CA VAL A 61 -6.60 -13.11 14.30
C VAL A 61 -6.73 -13.36 15.81
N GLN A 62 -6.68 -12.29 16.62
CA GLN A 62 -6.85 -12.40 18.07
C GLN A 62 -8.21 -12.96 18.46
N LYS A 63 -9.30 -12.54 17.78
CA LYS A 63 -10.66 -13.05 18.02
C LYS A 63 -10.80 -14.55 17.71
N GLN A 64 -9.94 -15.08 16.84
CA GLN A 64 -9.90 -16.51 16.51
C GLN A 64 -8.93 -17.31 17.39
N GLY A 65 -8.36 -16.69 18.43
CA GLY A 65 -7.42 -17.35 19.36
C GLY A 65 -5.97 -17.40 18.85
N GLY A 66 -5.65 -16.71 17.76
CA GLY A 66 -4.27 -16.56 17.28
C GLY A 66 -3.51 -15.45 18.01
N THR A 67 -2.20 -15.38 17.77
CA THR A 67 -1.33 -14.31 18.29
C THR A 67 -1.27 -13.15 17.29
N PRO A 68 -1.81 -11.97 17.63
CA PRO A 68 -1.76 -10.79 16.76
C PRO A 68 -0.35 -10.16 16.68
N ASP A 69 -0.01 -9.65 15.50
CA ASP A 69 1.21 -8.86 15.24
C ASP A 69 0.95 -7.35 15.40
N TRP A 70 0.99 -6.87 16.65
CA TRP A 70 0.79 -5.45 16.96
C TRP A 70 1.95 -4.54 16.56
N GLU A 71 3.14 -5.13 16.37
CA GLU A 71 4.33 -4.41 15.90
C GLU A 71 4.33 -4.23 14.38
N MET A 72 3.37 -4.83 13.66
CA MET A 72 3.21 -4.72 12.21
C MET A 72 4.44 -5.20 11.40
N LYS A 73 5.24 -6.11 11.97
CA LYS A 73 6.41 -6.71 11.30
C LYS A 73 6.02 -7.48 10.03
N GLY A 74 4.87 -8.14 10.05
CA GLY A 74 4.33 -8.82 8.88
C GLY A 74 3.85 -7.82 7.81
N LEU A 75 3.36 -6.64 8.19
CA LEU A 75 3.00 -5.59 7.23
C LEU A 75 4.22 -5.04 6.52
N GLN A 76 5.30 -4.76 7.26
CA GLN A 76 6.58 -4.35 6.69
C GLN A 76 7.05 -5.38 5.64
N LYS A 77 7.09 -6.67 6.02
CA LYS A 77 7.47 -7.75 5.11
C LYS A 77 6.56 -7.84 3.87
N ILE A 78 5.24 -7.63 4.01
CA ILE A 78 4.33 -7.58 2.86
C ILE A 78 4.77 -6.48 1.89
N TYR A 79 5.04 -5.28 2.40
CA TYR A 79 5.44 -4.15 1.57
C TYR A 79 6.84 -4.28 0.98
N ASP A 80 7.78 -4.94 1.66
CA ASP A 80 9.08 -5.32 1.08
C ASP A 80 8.93 -6.20 -0.16
N ASN A 81 8.03 -7.19 -0.09
CA ASN A 81 7.75 -8.05 -1.24
C ASN A 81 7.00 -7.29 -2.36
N VAL A 82 6.16 -6.30 -2.00
CA VAL A 82 5.49 -5.44 -2.98
C VAL A 82 6.51 -4.63 -3.77
N MET A 83 7.53 -4.06 -3.10
CA MET A 83 8.62 -3.34 -3.77
C MET A 83 9.36 -4.24 -4.76
N GLU A 84 9.65 -5.49 -4.36
CA GLU A 84 10.29 -6.47 -5.25
C GLU A 84 9.40 -6.76 -6.49
N VAL A 85 8.10 -6.96 -6.29
CA VAL A 85 7.15 -7.16 -7.41
C VAL A 85 7.11 -5.95 -8.34
N ASN A 86 7.01 -4.73 -7.79
CA ASN A 86 6.96 -3.50 -8.57
C ASN A 86 8.24 -3.31 -9.39
N LYS A 87 9.40 -3.55 -8.80
CA LYS A 87 10.70 -3.50 -9.49
C LYS A 87 10.73 -4.44 -10.69
N TYR A 88 10.43 -5.73 -10.52
CA TYR A 88 10.45 -6.68 -11.64
C TYR A 88 9.33 -6.43 -12.66
N PHE A 89 8.21 -5.83 -12.24
CA PHE A 89 7.15 -5.45 -13.16
C PHE A 89 7.57 -4.25 -14.02
N LEU A 90 8.24 -3.26 -13.42
CA LEU A 90 8.81 -2.11 -14.11
C LEU A 90 9.90 -2.53 -15.11
N GLU A 91 10.86 -3.38 -14.71
CA GLU A 91 11.92 -3.90 -15.59
C GLU A 91 11.34 -4.61 -16.83
N ARG A 92 10.25 -5.38 -16.64
CA ARG A 92 9.57 -6.06 -17.75
C ARG A 92 8.90 -5.07 -18.71
N LEU A 93 8.23 -4.05 -18.17
CA LEU A 93 7.50 -3.08 -18.99
C LEU A 93 8.41 -2.09 -19.71
N GLN A 94 9.59 -1.77 -19.16
CA GLN A 94 10.59 -0.93 -19.84
C GLN A 94 11.04 -1.51 -21.18
N ASN A 95 10.95 -2.83 -21.37
CA ASN A 95 11.32 -3.52 -22.61
C ASN A 95 10.15 -3.66 -23.60
N THR A 96 9.03 -2.96 -23.37
CA THR A 96 7.81 -3.03 -24.19
C THR A 96 7.43 -1.63 -24.72
N PRO A 97 6.63 -1.50 -25.80
CA PRO A 97 6.19 -0.21 -26.33
C PRO A 97 5.09 0.45 -25.47
N VAL A 98 5.21 0.36 -24.14
CA VAL A 98 4.28 0.92 -23.16
C VAL A 98 4.58 2.39 -22.93
N LYS A 99 3.53 3.20 -22.74
CA LYS A 99 3.65 4.66 -22.54
C LYS A 99 4.25 5.00 -21.18
N ASP A 100 5.03 6.08 -21.11
CA ASP A 100 5.66 6.62 -19.90
C ASP A 100 4.71 6.77 -18.71
N ALA A 101 3.45 7.15 -18.95
CA ALA A 101 2.46 7.29 -17.90
C ALA A 101 2.18 5.98 -17.13
N THR A 102 2.37 4.82 -17.77
CA THR A 102 2.21 3.51 -17.12
C THR A 102 3.44 3.16 -16.30
N LEU A 103 4.64 3.46 -16.81
CA LEU A 103 5.88 3.27 -16.05
C LEU A 103 5.88 4.15 -14.79
N ASN A 104 5.51 5.43 -14.93
CA ASN A 104 5.38 6.36 -13.82
C ASN A 104 4.30 5.92 -12.82
N ALA A 105 3.21 5.31 -13.28
CA ALA A 105 2.19 4.76 -12.39
C ALA A 105 2.78 3.68 -11.46
N ILE A 106 3.63 2.79 -11.98
CA ILE A 106 4.28 1.73 -11.19
C ILE A 106 5.34 2.32 -10.26
N ILE A 107 6.11 3.30 -10.72
CA ILE A 107 7.07 4.03 -9.88
C ILE A 107 6.34 4.69 -8.70
N THR A 108 5.19 5.33 -8.92
CA THR A 108 4.39 5.90 -7.83
C THR A 108 3.93 4.82 -6.84
N LEU A 109 3.45 3.66 -7.33
CA LEU A 109 3.07 2.55 -6.45
C LEU A 109 4.26 2.02 -5.64
N ASP A 110 5.46 2.03 -6.21
CA ASP A 110 6.69 1.65 -5.53
C ASP A 110 7.10 2.67 -4.45
N CYS A 111 7.00 3.97 -4.73
CA CYS A 111 7.17 5.02 -3.74
C CYS A 111 6.22 4.85 -2.54
N PHE A 112 4.96 4.47 -2.79
CA PHE A 112 4.02 4.20 -1.69
C PHE A 112 4.44 2.98 -0.88
N ALA A 113 4.94 1.93 -1.52
CA ALA A 113 5.42 0.75 -0.82
C ALA A 113 6.66 1.04 0.04
N MET A 114 7.61 1.79 -0.50
CA MET A 114 8.77 2.32 0.24
C MET A 114 8.34 3.16 1.43
N ASN A 115 7.41 4.10 1.26
CA ASN A 115 6.94 4.95 2.35
C ASN A 115 6.33 4.14 3.50
N VAL A 116 5.53 3.12 3.17
CA VAL A 116 4.96 2.24 4.19
C VAL A 116 6.03 1.45 4.91
N SER A 117 6.96 0.82 4.19
CA SER A 117 8.03 0.02 4.81
C SER A 117 8.93 0.88 5.70
N PHE A 118 9.39 2.03 5.19
CA PHE A 118 10.26 2.95 5.93
C PHE A 118 9.61 3.51 7.21
N THR A 119 8.32 3.87 7.14
CA THR A 119 7.58 4.35 8.31
C THR A 119 7.49 3.26 9.40
N LEU A 120 7.35 2.00 9.00
CA LEU A 120 7.29 0.88 9.94
C LEU A 120 8.66 0.54 10.55
N GLU A 121 9.77 0.85 9.85
CA GLU A 121 11.14 0.56 10.31
C GLU A 121 11.65 1.48 11.42
N GLY A 122 11.21 2.74 11.48
CA GLY A 122 11.73 3.62 12.53
C GLY A 122 11.42 5.10 12.47
N GLU A 123 10.75 5.62 11.44
CA GLU A 123 10.33 7.02 11.45
C GLU A 123 8.97 7.23 12.15
N PRO A 124 8.88 8.28 13.00
CA PRO A 124 7.68 8.50 13.78
C PRO A 124 6.53 8.85 12.85
N LEU A 125 5.40 8.19 13.10
CA LEU A 125 4.03 8.58 12.74
C LEU A 125 3.66 9.97 13.30
N SER A 126 4.58 10.94 13.32
CA SER A 126 4.51 12.17 14.09
C SER A 126 3.31 13.03 13.67
N ASP A 127 3.01 13.07 12.38
CA ASP A 127 1.83 13.73 11.86
C ASP A 127 0.54 12.95 12.15
N MET A 128 0.55 11.62 12.05
CA MET A 128 -0.60 10.80 12.47
C MET A 128 -0.85 10.89 13.99
N ARG A 129 0.20 10.95 14.81
CA ARG A 129 0.11 11.04 16.27
C ARG A 129 -0.67 12.27 16.70
N LYS A 130 -0.52 13.39 15.99
CA LYS A 130 -1.29 14.62 16.24
C LYS A 130 -2.80 14.38 16.04
N MET A 131 -3.18 13.62 15.02
CA MET A 131 -4.58 13.27 14.73
C MET A 131 -5.21 12.44 15.87
N PHE A 132 -4.42 11.61 16.54
CA PHE A 132 -4.87 10.76 17.64
C PHE A 132 -4.64 11.36 19.03
N SER A 133 -4.31 12.65 19.12
CA SER A 133 -4.02 13.31 20.40
C SER A 133 -5.10 13.13 21.47
N MET A 134 -6.38 13.02 21.11
CA MET A 134 -7.46 12.75 22.07
C MET A 134 -7.48 11.33 22.63
N TYR A 135 -6.95 10.35 21.90
CA TYR A 135 -6.82 8.96 22.35
C TYR A 135 -5.53 8.69 23.13
N LEU A 136 -4.54 9.58 23.02
CA LEU A 136 -3.21 9.47 23.63
C LEU A 136 -3.04 10.35 24.88
N LYS A 137 -4.15 10.85 25.44
CA LYS A 137 -4.18 11.59 26.71
C LYS A 137 -4.19 10.63 27.89
#